data_AF-A0A0N4T7E4-F1
#
_entry.id   AF-A0A0N4T7E4-F1
#
_cell.length_a   1.000
_cell.length_b   1.000
_cell.length_c   1.000
_cell.angle_alpha   90.00
_cell.angle_beta   90.00
_cell.angle_gamma   90.00
#
_symmetry.space_group_name_H-M   'P 1'
#
loop_
_entity.id
_entity.type
_entity.pdbx_description
1 polymer ?
#
loop_
_entity_poly.entity_id
_entity_poly.type
_entity_poly.pdbx_seq_one_letter_code
_entity_poly.pdbx_strand_id
1 'polypeptide(L)'
;MLKEEEERRTTQELANFPRIVLFCLITVELDSHGDIRERYLPQLLSSILTTVAEKNVASIDGQLLVRLLIVAKAILNEVNQSAVVMEAGLVTRKRGEAYEIVRYEELDSTEKPSTQGSAIKEQWRVENCLSSCQRLLAQICDWYCKERDKERLQAFYAISTLTREFADFPLYDLDTEEIRNMEYRKNHISNNYPVWLRALLSILSLDEWDASVNCKVNYHTAEIRITDMFARANALDLITYVYVRSISVAEQHAAMLRRQKRDSKERTTILLKPLLSEADLKRLDDDDIFKKAAKILWSYLDQSDKAYYHSTIARLLCLFHSRKPSEPSSDVEDLIVSNLTSTNRELSCSAAKKFRTLWMLNRPSAAEELYLGLSSKPFNRVVMLLLGFLSDDTIGYDKTELKNISGCWFNDCAQHSDLPYILQMWATMLLNPSTSRVSIQYLNMHRRLNKEKVYIFY
;
A
#
# COMPACT_ATOMS: atom_id res chain seq x y z
N MET A 1 -25.99 -37.82 -23.85
CA MET A 1 -25.17 -37.71 -25.08
C MET A 1 -25.16 -36.30 -25.68
N LEU A 2 -26.23 -35.77 -26.29
CA LEU A 2 -26.21 -34.41 -26.89
C LEU A 2 -26.01 -33.29 -25.86
N LYS A 3 -26.73 -33.36 -24.72
CA LYS A 3 -26.60 -32.39 -23.62
C LYS A 3 -25.21 -32.40 -22.97
N GLU A 4 -24.63 -33.59 -22.80
CA GLU A 4 -23.28 -33.74 -22.23
C GLU A 4 -22.20 -33.21 -23.18
N GLU A 5 -22.39 -33.37 -24.50
CA GLU A 5 -21.47 -32.83 -25.50
C GLU A 5 -21.57 -31.29 -25.58
N GLU A 6 -22.77 -30.73 -25.46
CA GLU A 6 -23.00 -29.29 -25.38
C GLU A 6 -22.38 -28.68 -24.11
N GLU A 7 -22.61 -29.29 -22.94
CA GLU A 7 -21.98 -28.88 -21.68
C GLU A 7 -20.44 -28.92 -21.76
N ARG A 8 -19.88 -29.93 -22.42
CA ARG A 8 -18.43 -30.08 -22.60
C ARG A 8 -17.86 -28.98 -23.51
N ARG A 9 -18.57 -28.63 -24.59
CA ARG A 9 -18.21 -27.51 -25.48
C ARG A 9 -18.28 -26.17 -24.76
N THR A 10 -19.38 -25.88 -24.06
CA THR A 10 -19.53 -24.64 -23.29
C THR A 10 -18.43 -24.49 -22.23
N THR A 11 -18.07 -25.59 -21.55
CA THR A 11 -16.97 -25.59 -20.58
C THR A 11 -15.62 -25.26 -21.25
N GLN A 12 -15.35 -25.83 -22.43
CA GLN A 12 -14.13 -25.56 -23.18
C GLN A 12 -14.07 -24.13 -23.71
N GLU A 13 -15.19 -23.58 -24.19
CA GLU A 13 -15.30 -22.19 -24.61
C GLU A 13 -15.06 -21.22 -23.45
N LEU A 14 -15.65 -21.47 -22.28
CA LEU A 14 -15.43 -20.68 -21.06
C LEU A 14 -13.97 -20.72 -20.61
N ALA A 15 -13.30 -21.88 -20.70
CA ALA A 15 -11.88 -22.00 -20.36
C ALA A 15 -10.96 -21.25 -21.33
N ASN A 16 -11.37 -21.13 -22.60
CA ASN A 16 -10.62 -20.44 -23.65
C ASN A 16 -10.88 -18.93 -23.69
N PHE A 17 -12.05 -18.47 -23.24
CA PHE A 17 -12.45 -17.07 -23.27
C PHE A 17 -11.38 -16.12 -22.70
N PRO A 18 -10.80 -16.34 -21.50
CA PRO A 18 -9.75 -15.46 -20.98
C PRO A 18 -8.53 -15.34 -21.89
N ARG A 19 -8.15 -16.43 -22.55
CA ARG A 19 -6.98 -16.48 -23.44
C ARG A 19 -7.23 -15.69 -24.72
N ILE A 20 -8.44 -15.82 -25.28
CA ILE A 20 -8.84 -15.09 -26.48
C ILE A 20 -8.86 -13.59 -26.19
N VAL A 21 -9.44 -13.16 -25.07
CA VAL A 21 -9.47 -11.74 -24.69
C VAL A 21 -8.06 -11.18 -24.53
N LEU A 22 -7.17 -11.86 -23.78
CA LEU A 22 -5.78 -11.43 -23.65
C LEU A 22 -5.05 -11.35 -24.98
N PHE A 23 -5.25 -12.34 -25.86
CA PHE A 23 -4.68 -12.34 -27.20
C PHE A 23 -5.15 -11.12 -28.01
N CYS A 24 -6.44 -10.79 -27.96
CA CYS A 24 -6.99 -9.62 -28.63
C CYS A 24 -6.41 -8.32 -28.07
N LEU A 25 -6.30 -8.17 -26.75
CA LEU A 25 -5.71 -6.97 -26.13
C LEU A 25 -4.24 -6.74 -26.54
N ILE A 26 -3.49 -7.82 -26.78
CA ILE A 26 -2.07 -7.73 -27.17
C ILE A 26 -1.90 -7.51 -28.67
N THR A 27 -2.78 -8.08 -29.49
CA THR A 27 -2.58 -8.15 -30.96
C THR A 27 -3.27 -7.00 -31.69
N VAL A 28 -4.36 -6.45 -31.14
CA VAL A 28 -5.12 -5.37 -31.77
C VAL A 28 -4.47 -4.04 -31.41
N GLU A 29 -4.23 -3.17 -32.41
CA GLU A 29 -3.79 -1.80 -32.20
C GLU A 29 -4.92 -0.95 -31.61
N LEU A 30 -5.15 -1.07 -30.30
CA LEU A 30 -6.24 -0.40 -29.60
C LEU A 30 -6.13 1.13 -29.63
N ASP A 31 -4.93 1.68 -29.87
CA ASP A 31 -4.70 3.13 -30.07
C ASP A 31 -5.46 3.67 -31.29
N SER A 32 -5.70 2.82 -32.30
CA SER A 32 -6.46 3.19 -33.50
C SER A 32 -7.97 3.04 -33.32
N HIS A 33 -8.46 2.53 -32.18
CA HIS A 33 -9.87 2.21 -31.97
C HIS A 33 -10.39 2.78 -30.63
N GLY A 34 -10.62 4.10 -30.60
CA GLY A 34 -11.09 4.81 -29.40
C GLY A 34 -12.41 4.28 -28.83
N ASP A 35 -13.33 3.83 -29.68
CA ASP A 35 -14.62 3.25 -29.25
C ASP A 35 -14.46 1.92 -28.49
N ILE A 36 -13.45 1.12 -28.85
CA ILE A 36 -13.11 -0.11 -28.14
C ILE A 36 -12.65 0.22 -26.72
N ARG A 37 -11.73 1.17 -26.55
CA ARG A 37 -11.19 1.53 -25.22
C ARG A 37 -12.18 2.28 -24.34
N GLU A 38 -12.95 3.21 -24.89
CA GLU A 38 -13.84 4.07 -24.09
C GLU A 38 -15.18 3.40 -23.77
N ARG A 39 -15.67 2.50 -24.63
CA ARG A 39 -17.02 1.92 -24.49
C ARG A 39 -17.01 0.42 -24.29
N TYR A 40 -16.41 -0.36 -25.18
CA TYR A 40 -16.59 -1.81 -25.19
C TYR A 40 -15.73 -2.51 -24.13
N LEU A 41 -14.50 -2.05 -23.88
CA LEU A 41 -13.65 -2.58 -22.82
C LEU A 41 -14.24 -2.36 -21.41
N PRO A 42 -14.73 -1.15 -21.04
CA PRO A 42 -15.42 -0.96 -19.76
C PRO A 42 -16.69 -1.81 -19.63
N GLN A 43 -17.45 -2.00 -20.72
CA GLN A 43 -18.63 -2.87 -20.72
C GLN A 43 -18.24 -4.34 -20.50
N LEU A 44 -17.17 -4.80 -21.14
CA LEU A 44 -16.65 -6.15 -20.97
C LEU A 44 -16.14 -6.36 -19.53
N LEU A 45 -15.38 -5.41 -18.99
CA LEU A 45 -14.91 -5.43 -17.61
C LEU A 45 -16.08 -5.51 -16.63
N SER A 46 -17.09 -4.66 -16.83
CA SER A 46 -18.30 -4.65 -16.00
C SER A 46 -19.00 -6.00 -16.06
N SER A 47 -19.22 -6.56 -17.25
CA SER A 47 -19.88 -7.85 -17.44
C SER A 47 -19.12 -9.01 -16.77
N ILE A 48 -17.79 -9.05 -16.90
CA ILE A 48 -16.96 -10.07 -16.24
C ILE A 48 -17.11 -9.95 -14.72
N LEU A 49 -16.91 -8.75 -14.16
CA LEU A 49 -16.91 -8.57 -12.71
C LEU A 49 -18.29 -8.78 -12.09
N THR A 50 -19.37 -8.29 -12.71
CA THR A 50 -20.73 -8.50 -12.19
C THR A 50 -21.12 -9.96 -12.26
N THR A 51 -20.87 -10.64 -13.39
CA THR A 51 -21.21 -12.06 -13.55
C THR A 51 -20.49 -12.94 -12.55
N VAL A 52 -19.20 -12.70 -12.31
CA VAL A 52 -18.42 -13.45 -11.31
C VAL A 52 -18.89 -13.07 -9.91
N ALA A 53 -19.24 -11.81 -9.64
CA ALA A 53 -19.69 -11.36 -8.32
C ALA A 53 -21.08 -11.90 -7.93
N GLU A 54 -21.96 -12.09 -8.90
CA GLU A 54 -23.30 -12.66 -8.70
C GLU A 54 -23.27 -14.18 -8.52
N LYS A 55 -22.31 -14.85 -9.17
CA LYS A 55 -22.04 -16.27 -8.94
C LYS A 55 -21.29 -16.45 -7.62
N ASN A 56 -21.59 -17.54 -6.90
CA ASN A 56 -20.81 -17.89 -5.73
C ASN A 56 -19.39 -18.28 -6.16
N VAL A 57 -18.37 -17.56 -5.66
CA VAL A 57 -16.95 -17.83 -5.99
C VAL A 57 -16.59 -19.30 -5.77
N ALA A 58 -17.15 -19.95 -4.75
CA ALA A 58 -16.90 -21.37 -4.46
C ALA A 58 -17.47 -22.34 -5.51
N SER A 59 -18.36 -21.90 -6.41
CA SER A 59 -18.90 -22.73 -7.49
C SER A 59 -18.17 -22.56 -8.82
N ILE A 60 -17.15 -21.71 -8.88
CA ILE A 60 -16.35 -21.45 -10.09
C ILE A 60 -15.04 -22.22 -9.96
N ASP A 61 -14.60 -22.84 -11.06
CA ASP A 61 -13.24 -23.42 -11.14
C ASP A 61 -12.19 -22.36 -10.79
N GLY A 62 -11.29 -22.65 -9.84
CA GLY A 62 -10.38 -21.63 -9.32
C GLY A 62 -9.36 -21.16 -10.36
N GLN A 63 -8.94 -22.01 -11.30
CA GLN A 63 -8.08 -21.58 -12.39
C GLN A 63 -8.80 -20.65 -13.36
N LEU A 64 -10.06 -20.94 -13.70
CA LEU A 64 -10.89 -20.06 -14.51
C LEU A 64 -11.09 -18.71 -13.81
N LEU A 65 -11.42 -18.72 -12.52
CA LEU A 65 -11.57 -17.51 -11.70
C LEU A 65 -10.30 -16.64 -11.74
N VAL A 66 -9.13 -17.23 -11.48
CA VAL A 66 -7.84 -16.53 -11.52
C VAL A 66 -7.61 -15.91 -12.90
N ARG A 67 -7.86 -16.66 -13.99
CA ARG A 67 -7.70 -16.15 -15.36
C ARG A 67 -8.66 -15.00 -15.68
N LEU A 68 -9.91 -15.06 -15.22
CA LEU A 68 -10.89 -13.99 -15.38
C LEU A 68 -10.46 -12.72 -14.64
N LEU A 69 -9.90 -12.84 -13.45
CA LEU A 69 -9.37 -11.71 -12.69
C LEU A 69 -8.13 -11.08 -13.36
N ILE A 70 -7.25 -11.90 -13.94
CA ILE A 70 -6.10 -11.41 -14.73
C ILE A 70 -6.58 -10.66 -15.98
N VAL A 71 -7.60 -11.16 -16.68
CA VAL A 71 -8.22 -10.47 -17.82
C VAL A 71 -8.84 -9.15 -17.39
N ALA A 72 -9.61 -9.15 -16.31
CA ALA A 72 -10.22 -7.93 -15.77
C ALA A 72 -9.16 -6.86 -15.45
N LYS A 73 -8.02 -7.27 -14.89
CA LYS A 73 -6.86 -6.42 -14.66
C LYS A 73 -6.29 -5.84 -15.96
N ALA A 74 -6.06 -6.68 -16.96
CA ALA A 74 -5.53 -6.23 -18.25
C ALA A 74 -6.47 -5.24 -18.95
N ILE A 75 -7.79 -5.51 -18.91
CA ILE A 75 -8.80 -4.60 -19.46
C ILE A 75 -8.78 -3.25 -18.71
N LEU A 76 -8.74 -3.26 -17.37
CA LEU A 76 -8.70 -2.03 -16.57
C LEU A 76 -7.48 -1.16 -16.92
N ASN A 77 -6.32 -1.79 -17.15
CA ASN A 77 -5.10 -1.07 -17.53
C ASN A 77 -5.24 -0.37 -18.89
N GLU A 78 -5.84 -1.01 -19.89
CA GLU A 78 -6.13 -0.38 -21.19
C GLU A 78 -7.14 0.77 -21.06
N VAL A 79 -8.17 0.59 -20.22
CA VAL A 79 -9.14 1.66 -19.93
C VAL A 79 -8.46 2.86 -19.26
N ASN A 80 -7.54 2.63 -18.34
CA ASN A 80 -6.80 3.68 -17.65
C ASN A 80 -5.88 4.47 -18.59
N GLN A 81 -5.18 3.79 -19.51
CA GLN A 81 -4.36 4.46 -20.53
C GLN A 81 -5.19 5.42 -21.38
N SER A 82 -6.42 5.03 -21.75
CA SER A 82 -7.34 5.89 -22.49
C SER A 82 -7.70 7.17 -21.72
N ALA A 83 -7.93 7.06 -20.40
CA ALA A 83 -8.25 8.20 -19.54
C ALA A 83 -7.07 9.19 -19.47
N VAL A 84 -5.84 8.69 -19.35
CA VAL A 84 -4.61 9.51 -19.32
C VAL A 84 -4.39 10.26 -20.64
N VAL A 85 -4.67 9.62 -21.79
CA VAL A 85 -4.56 10.27 -23.12
C VAL A 85 -5.58 11.41 -23.25
N MET A 86 -6.81 11.22 -22.76
CA MET A 86 -7.82 12.28 -22.73
C MET A 86 -7.44 13.44 -21.79
N GLU A 87 -6.90 13.16 -20.60
CA GLU A 87 -6.38 14.21 -19.69
C GLU A 87 -5.23 15.02 -20.31
N ALA A 88 -4.41 14.40 -21.16
CA ALA A 88 -3.35 15.07 -21.90
C ALA A 88 -3.87 15.93 -23.08
N GLY A 89 -5.18 15.98 -23.31
CA GLY A 89 -5.80 16.76 -24.38
C GLY A 89 -5.63 16.16 -25.77
N LEU A 90 -5.41 14.85 -25.88
CA LEU A 90 -5.26 14.13 -27.14
C LEU A 90 -6.53 13.28 -27.40
N VAL A 91 -7.06 13.34 -28.62
CA VAL A 91 -8.26 12.59 -29.04
C VAL A 91 -8.00 11.89 -30.37
N THR A 92 -8.56 10.71 -30.55
CA THR A 92 -8.51 9.99 -31.83
C THR A 92 -9.63 10.45 -32.76
N ARG A 93 -9.26 10.99 -33.92
CA ARG A 93 -10.18 11.42 -34.98
C ARG A 93 -10.18 10.40 -36.11
N LYS A 94 -11.37 9.97 -36.53
CA LYS A 94 -11.53 9.11 -37.70
C LYS A 94 -11.58 9.95 -38.98
N ARG A 95 -10.67 9.70 -39.92
CA ARG A 95 -10.62 10.33 -41.25
C ARG A 95 -10.64 9.26 -42.33
N GLY A 96 -11.82 8.95 -42.85
CA GLY A 96 -12.00 7.82 -43.78
C GLY A 96 -11.84 6.46 -43.07
N GLU A 97 -10.92 5.62 -43.56
CA GLU A 97 -10.59 4.32 -42.96
C GLU A 97 -9.42 4.39 -41.94
N ALA A 98 -8.76 5.55 -41.82
CA ALA A 98 -7.63 5.76 -40.91
C ALA A 98 -8.04 6.56 -39.67
N TYR A 99 -7.33 6.33 -38.56
CA TYR A 99 -7.47 7.07 -37.32
C TYR A 99 -6.20 7.90 -37.08
N GLU A 100 -6.38 9.19 -36.80
CA GLU A 100 -5.31 10.15 -36.51
C GLU A 100 -5.45 10.62 -35.06
N ILE A 101 -4.32 10.74 -34.34
CA ILE A 101 -4.29 11.34 -32.99
C ILE A 101 -4.15 12.85 -33.16
N VAL A 102 -5.11 13.60 -32.64
CA VAL A 102 -5.26 15.05 -32.84
C VAL A 102 -5.36 15.72 -31.47
N ARG A 103 -4.85 16.96 -31.33
CA ARG A 103 -5.05 17.71 -30.10
C ARG A 103 -6.49 18.18 -29.99
N TYR A 104 -7.07 18.18 -28.79
CA TYR A 104 -8.45 18.60 -28.54
C TYR A 104 -8.74 20.03 -29.04
N GLU A 105 -7.70 20.87 -29.06
CA GLU A 105 -7.75 22.25 -29.55
C GLU A 105 -7.91 22.36 -31.08
N GLU A 106 -7.57 21.30 -31.82
CA GLU A 106 -7.58 21.23 -33.29
C GLU A 106 -8.92 20.67 -33.85
N LEU A 107 -9.87 20.31 -32.97
CA LEU A 107 -11.22 19.83 -33.33
C LEU A 107 -12.20 21.00 -33.56
N ASP A 108 -12.98 20.93 -34.63
CA ASP A 108 -14.07 21.87 -34.92
C ASP A 108 -15.17 21.81 -33.84
N SER A 109 -15.87 22.91 -33.62
CA SER A 109 -16.94 23.02 -32.60
C SER A 109 -18.10 22.03 -32.79
N THR A 110 -18.28 21.50 -34.00
CA THR A 110 -19.24 20.45 -34.34
C THR A 110 -18.71 19.02 -34.12
N GLU A 111 -17.40 18.84 -33.99
CA GLU A 111 -16.74 17.55 -33.72
C GLU A 111 -16.41 17.34 -32.25
N LYS A 112 -16.57 18.37 -31.40
CA LYS A 112 -16.38 18.26 -29.96
C LYS A 112 -17.51 17.41 -29.35
N PRO A 113 -17.23 16.22 -28.79
CA PRO A 113 -18.25 15.44 -28.10
C PRO A 113 -18.84 16.27 -26.97
N SER A 114 -20.14 16.09 -26.66
CA SER A 114 -20.78 16.68 -25.48
C SER A 114 -20.11 16.10 -24.22
N THR A 115 -19.02 16.73 -23.80
CA THR A 115 -17.93 16.14 -23.03
C THR A 115 -18.35 15.80 -21.61
N GLN A 116 -19.30 16.55 -21.05
CA GLN A 116 -19.74 16.39 -19.67
C GLN A 116 -20.66 15.16 -19.47
N GLY A 117 -21.55 14.86 -20.41
CA GLY A 117 -22.51 13.75 -20.27
C GLY A 117 -21.93 12.36 -20.57
N SER A 118 -20.88 12.27 -21.40
CA SER A 118 -20.17 11.01 -21.67
C SER A 118 -19.22 10.65 -20.53
N ALA A 119 -18.42 11.61 -20.06
CA ALA A 119 -17.47 11.42 -18.97
C ALA A 119 -18.14 10.96 -17.66
N ILE A 120 -19.31 11.54 -17.30
CA ILE A 120 -20.09 11.11 -16.13
C ILE A 120 -20.55 9.65 -16.27
N LYS A 121 -21.03 9.25 -17.46
CA LYS A 121 -21.49 7.89 -17.72
C LYS A 121 -20.34 6.88 -17.72
N GLU A 122 -19.18 7.27 -18.23
CA GLU A 122 -17.96 6.46 -18.25
C GLU A 122 -17.42 6.25 -16.83
N GLN A 123 -17.33 7.30 -16.03
CA GLN A 123 -16.93 7.19 -14.63
C GLN A 123 -17.88 6.28 -13.83
N TRP A 124 -19.19 6.44 -14.00
CA TRP A 124 -20.19 5.58 -13.33
C TRP A 124 -19.99 4.09 -13.65
N ARG A 125 -19.57 3.75 -14.88
CA ARG A 125 -19.26 2.36 -15.25
C ARG A 125 -18.05 1.83 -14.49
N VAL A 126 -16.98 2.63 -14.39
CA VAL A 126 -15.78 2.21 -13.65
C VAL A 126 -16.07 2.08 -12.15
N GLU A 127 -16.88 2.98 -11.59
CA GLU A 127 -17.33 2.87 -10.19
C GLU A 127 -18.15 1.60 -9.93
N ASN A 128 -19.02 1.20 -10.86
CA ASN A 128 -19.72 -0.09 -10.77
C ASN A 128 -18.77 -1.29 -10.87
N CYS A 129 -17.74 -1.20 -11.71
CA CYS A 129 -16.69 -2.21 -11.79
C CYS A 129 -15.94 -2.31 -10.45
N LEU A 130 -15.60 -1.17 -9.84
CA LEU A 130 -14.97 -1.11 -8.52
C LEU A 130 -15.87 -1.75 -7.44
N SER A 131 -17.16 -1.42 -7.41
CA SER A 131 -18.12 -2.00 -6.47
C SER A 131 -18.20 -3.53 -6.61
N SER A 132 -18.25 -4.02 -7.86
CA SER A 132 -18.23 -5.46 -8.16
C SER A 132 -16.91 -6.12 -7.74
N CYS A 133 -15.78 -5.45 -7.98
CA CYS A 133 -14.45 -5.89 -7.55
C CYS A 133 -14.35 -5.98 -6.02
N GLN A 134 -14.84 -4.98 -5.28
CA GLN A 134 -14.88 -4.98 -3.81
C GLN A 134 -15.76 -6.12 -3.28
N ARG A 135 -16.91 -6.38 -3.92
CA ARG A 135 -17.77 -7.51 -3.56
C ARG A 135 -17.08 -8.85 -3.80
N LEU A 136 -16.37 -8.99 -4.92
CA LEU A 136 -15.57 -10.18 -5.23
C LEU A 136 -14.43 -10.39 -4.25
N LEU A 137 -13.72 -9.32 -3.89
CA LEU A 137 -12.68 -9.34 -2.88
C LEU A 137 -13.22 -9.89 -1.56
N ALA A 138 -14.38 -9.39 -1.10
CA ALA A 138 -15.01 -9.91 0.12
C ALA A 138 -15.32 -11.42 0.01
N GLN A 139 -15.91 -11.86 -1.10
CA GLN A 139 -16.23 -13.28 -1.30
C GLN A 139 -15.00 -14.18 -1.37
N ILE A 140 -13.94 -13.75 -2.04
CA ILE A 140 -12.68 -14.50 -2.14
C ILE A 140 -11.98 -14.57 -0.79
N CYS A 141 -11.99 -13.49 0.00
CA CYS A 141 -11.47 -13.49 1.37
C CYS A 141 -12.24 -14.49 2.24
N ASP A 142 -13.58 -14.45 2.22
CA ASP A 142 -14.41 -15.38 2.98
C ASP A 142 -14.22 -16.83 2.51
N TRP A 143 -14.04 -17.05 1.20
CA TRP A 143 -13.75 -18.35 0.62
C TRP A 143 -12.38 -18.88 1.07
N TYR A 144 -11.35 -18.04 1.07
CA TYR A 144 -10.02 -18.39 1.58
C TYR A 144 -10.05 -18.67 3.08
N CYS A 145 -10.80 -17.91 3.87
CA CYS A 145 -10.90 -18.14 5.32
C CYS A 145 -11.60 -19.46 5.68
N LYS A 146 -12.47 -20.00 4.81
CA LYS A 146 -13.10 -21.32 5.03
C LYS A 146 -12.12 -22.48 4.89
N GLU A 147 -11.15 -22.38 4.00
CA GLU A 147 -10.12 -23.40 3.79
C GLU A 147 -8.86 -22.73 3.22
N ARG A 148 -7.75 -22.81 3.93
CA ARG A 148 -6.52 -22.10 3.53
C ARG A 148 -5.66 -22.99 2.64
N ASP A 149 -5.95 -22.96 1.35
CA ASP A 149 -5.25 -23.74 0.33
C ASP A 149 -4.55 -22.85 -0.73
N LYS A 150 -3.74 -23.49 -1.59
CA LYS A 150 -2.95 -22.81 -2.63
C LYS A 150 -3.80 -22.25 -3.77
N GLU A 151 -4.90 -22.89 -4.13
CA GLU A 151 -5.78 -22.46 -5.23
C GLU A 151 -6.50 -21.17 -4.83
N ARG A 152 -7.07 -21.13 -3.63
CA ARG A 152 -7.72 -19.95 -3.06
C ARG A 152 -6.75 -18.81 -2.83
N LEU A 153 -5.51 -19.13 -2.45
CA LEU A 153 -4.44 -18.13 -2.35
C LEU A 153 -4.15 -17.47 -3.70
N GLN A 154 -4.11 -18.23 -4.79
CA GLN A 154 -3.91 -17.66 -6.14
C GLN A 154 -5.05 -16.73 -6.54
N ALA A 155 -6.29 -17.12 -6.25
CA ALA A 155 -7.45 -16.25 -6.47
C ALA A 155 -7.36 -14.98 -5.63
N PHE A 156 -6.94 -15.09 -4.36
CA PHE A 156 -6.73 -13.96 -3.47
C PHE A 156 -5.66 -12.99 -3.98
N TYR A 157 -4.54 -13.48 -4.51
CA TYR A 157 -3.53 -12.63 -5.14
C TYR A 157 -4.04 -11.93 -6.39
N ALA A 158 -4.79 -12.63 -7.25
CA ALA A 158 -5.33 -12.04 -8.46
C ALA A 158 -6.31 -10.90 -8.15
N ILE A 159 -7.25 -11.09 -7.21
CA ILE A 159 -8.19 -10.02 -6.82
C ILE A 159 -7.50 -8.89 -6.06
N SER A 160 -6.47 -9.18 -5.25
CA SER A 160 -5.70 -8.16 -4.55
C SER A 160 -4.95 -7.25 -5.52
N THR A 161 -4.37 -7.85 -6.57
CA THR A 161 -3.68 -7.11 -7.63
C THR A 161 -4.67 -6.24 -8.40
N LEU A 162 -5.83 -6.78 -8.78
CA LEU A 162 -6.88 -6.00 -9.45
C LEU A 162 -7.36 -4.84 -8.57
N THR A 163 -7.56 -5.06 -7.27
CA THR A 163 -7.97 -4.02 -6.32
C THR A 163 -6.93 -2.90 -6.23
N ARG A 164 -5.63 -3.24 -6.30
CA ARG A 164 -4.54 -2.27 -6.36
C ARG A 164 -4.62 -1.39 -7.60
N GLU A 165 -4.85 -1.97 -8.78
CA GLU A 165 -5.01 -1.20 -10.03
C GLU A 165 -6.20 -0.25 -9.95
N PHE A 166 -7.31 -0.67 -9.32
CA PHE A 166 -8.44 0.23 -9.05
C PHE A 166 -8.08 1.36 -8.07
N ALA A 167 -7.20 1.13 -7.10
CA ALA A 167 -6.73 2.17 -6.20
C ALA A 167 -5.84 3.23 -6.89
N ASP A 168 -5.29 2.86 -8.06
CA ASP A 168 -4.49 3.74 -8.92
C ASP A 168 -5.31 4.43 -9.99
N PHE A 169 -6.52 3.93 -10.26
CA PHE A 169 -7.43 4.50 -11.24
C PHE A 169 -7.94 5.87 -10.77
N PRO A 170 -7.86 6.94 -11.59
CA PRO A 170 -8.34 8.25 -11.22
C PRO A 170 -9.88 8.28 -11.24
N LEU A 171 -10.48 8.11 -10.07
CA LEU A 171 -11.91 8.36 -9.85
C LEU A 171 -12.08 9.77 -9.32
N TYR A 172 -13.12 10.48 -9.75
CA TYR A 172 -13.34 11.87 -9.35
C TYR A 172 -14.55 12.04 -8.45
N ASP A 173 -14.53 13.02 -7.57
CA ASP A 173 -15.73 13.45 -6.85
C ASP A 173 -16.50 14.44 -7.74
N LEU A 174 -17.49 13.92 -8.48
CA LEU A 174 -18.27 14.69 -9.46
C LEU A 174 -19.47 15.42 -8.84
N ASP A 175 -19.77 15.18 -7.56
CA ASP A 175 -20.95 15.76 -6.90
C ASP A 175 -20.67 17.16 -6.33
N THR A 176 -20.74 18.18 -7.19
CA THR A 176 -20.66 19.59 -6.78
C THR A 176 -21.84 20.07 -5.93
N GLU A 177 -22.99 19.40 -5.97
CA GLU A 177 -24.19 19.72 -5.15
C GLU A 177 -24.21 18.96 -3.80
N GLU A 178 -23.55 17.79 -3.68
CA GLU A 178 -23.51 17.06 -2.41
C GLU A 178 -22.48 17.62 -1.43
N ILE A 179 -21.49 18.41 -1.87
CA ILE A 179 -20.55 19.08 -0.95
C ILE A 179 -21.27 20.08 -0.03
N ARG A 180 -22.37 20.72 -0.47
CA ARG A 180 -23.23 21.54 0.40
C ARG A 180 -24.10 20.68 1.34
N ASN A 181 -24.48 19.48 0.91
CA ASN A 181 -25.24 18.53 1.72
C ASN A 181 -24.35 17.61 2.60
N MET A 182 -23.03 17.63 2.45
CA MET A 182 -22.08 16.91 3.32
C MET A 182 -22.09 17.43 4.75
N GLU A 183 -22.45 18.70 4.97
CA GLU A 183 -22.71 19.20 6.33
C GLU A 183 -23.93 18.55 6.97
N TYR A 184 -24.91 18.08 6.17
CA TYR A 184 -26.10 17.36 6.64
C TYR A 184 -25.92 15.82 6.70
N ARG A 185 -25.03 15.22 5.89
CA ARG A 185 -24.74 13.77 5.90
C ARG A 185 -23.62 13.33 6.86
N LYS A 186 -23.03 14.24 7.66
CA LYS A 186 -22.13 13.90 8.78
C LYS A 186 -22.76 12.97 9.84
N ASN A 187 -24.07 12.74 9.80
CA ASN A 187 -24.81 11.96 10.79
C ASN A 187 -25.04 10.46 10.44
N HIS A 188 -24.56 9.97 9.30
CA HIS A 188 -24.58 8.54 8.99
C HIS A 188 -23.19 7.99 8.69
N ILE A 189 -22.25 8.24 9.62
CA ILE A 189 -21.01 7.47 9.66
C ILE A 189 -21.41 6.05 10.08
N SER A 190 -21.42 5.12 9.13
CA SER A 190 -21.43 3.69 9.44
C SER A 190 -20.31 3.42 10.44
N ASN A 191 -20.64 2.93 11.65
CA ASN A 191 -19.63 2.52 12.63
C ASN A 191 -18.78 1.32 12.17
N ASN A 192 -19.18 0.66 11.08
CA ASN A 192 -18.53 -0.52 10.57
C ASN A 192 -17.66 -0.21 9.35
N TYR A 193 -16.55 -0.91 9.22
CA TYR A 193 -15.73 -0.91 8.00
C TYR A 193 -16.51 -1.43 6.78
N PRO A 194 -16.15 -0.98 5.56
CA PRO A 194 -16.61 -1.58 4.32
C PRO A 194 -16.47 -3.10 4.33
N VAL A 195 -17.42 -3.81 3.72
CA VAL A 195 -17.48 -5.29 3.76
C VAL A 195 -16.17 -5.91 3.26
N TRP A 196 -15.62 -5.39 2.17
CA TRP A 196 -14.35 -5.86 1.59
C TRP A 196 -13.16 -5.66 2.54
N LEU A 197 -13.13 -4.55 3.29
CA LEU A 197 -12.07 -4.28 4.26
C LEU A 197 -12.21 -5.20 5.48
N ARG A 198 -13.44 -5.44 5.97
CA ARG A 198 -13.67 -6.42 7.04
C ARG A 198 -13.22 -7.82 6.64
N ALA A 199 -13.47 -8.22 5.39
CA ALA A 199 -13.05 -9.51 4.88
C ALA A 199 -11.51 -9.60 4.74
N LEU A 200 -10.82 -8.52 4.39
CA LEU A 200 -9.35 -8.49 4.46
C LEU A 200 -8.83 -8.61 5.89
N LEU A 201 -9.45 -7.90 6.83
CA LEU A 201 -9.10 -7.97 8.26
C LEU A 201 -9.36 -9.38 8.84
N SER A 202 -10.37 -10.10 8.33
CA SER A 202 -10.62 -11.49 8.73
C SER A 202 -9.55 -12.47 8.23
N ILE A 203 -8.89 -12.21 7.11
CA ILE A 203 -7.71 -13.00 6.68
C ILE A 203 -6.59 -12.87 7.71
N LEU A 204 -6.39 -11.66 8.24
CA LEU A 204 -5.32 -11.37 9.19
C LEU A 204 -5.47 -12.14 10.49
N SER A 205 -6.71 -12.28 11.00
CA SER A 205 -7.05 -12.85 12.32
C SER A 205 -5.98 -12.54 13.36
N LEU A 206 -5.73 -11.25 13.66
CA LEU A 206 -4.53 -10.80 14.37
C LEU A 206 -4.31 -11.52 15.72
N ASP A 207 -5.37 -11.75 16.49
CA ASP A 207 -5.29 -12.43 17.79
C ASP A 207 -4.90 -13.91 17.63
N GLU A 208 -5.50 -14.61 16.64
CA GLU A 208 -5.13 -15.99 16.31
C GLU A 208 -3.73 -16.08 15.71
N TRP A 209 -3.32 -15.06 14.96
CA TRP A 209 -1.98 -14.97 14.38
C TRP A 209 -0.93 -14.90 15.48
N ASP A 210 -1.11 -13.98 16.43
CA ASP A 210 -0.18 -13.77 17.53
C ASP A 210 -0.08 -15.05 18.40
N ALA A 211 -1.23 -15.66 18.70
CA ALA A 211 -1.27 -16.94 19.41
C ALA A 211 -0.52 -18.06 18.66
N SER A 212 -0.72 -18.16 17.35
CA SER A 212 -0.06 -19.16 16.48
C SER A 212 1.46 -19.00 16.44
N VAL A 213 1.94 -17.75 16.35
CA VAL A 213 3.39 -17.47 16.27
C VAL A 213 4.11 -17.80 17.57
N ASN A 214 3.43 -17.58 18.70
CA ASN A 214 3.96 -17.83 20.04
C ASN A 214 3.75 -19.27 20.52
N CYS A 215 2.89 -20.05 19.86
CA CYS A 215 2.65 -21.45 20.21
C CYS A 215 3.76 -22.37 19.69
N LYS A 216 4.33 -23.19 20.59
CA LYS A 216 5.34 -24.21 20.24
C LYS A 216 4.75 -25.50 19.65
N VAL A 217 3.42 -25.69 19.76
CA VAL A 217 2.71 -26.88 19.28
C VAL A 217 1.90 -26.51 18.05
N ASN A 218 2.34 -26.97 16.88
CA ASN A 218 1.71 -26.64 15.60
C ASN A 218 0.95 -27.84 15.03
N TYR A 219 -0.38 -27.74 14.97
CA TYR A 219 -1.27 -28.75 14.39
C TYR A 219 -1.42 -28.64 12.86
N HIS A 220 -0.93 -27.56 12.24
CA HIS A 220 -1.02 -27.33 10.79
C HIS A 220 0.17 -27.95 10.05
N THR A 221 -0.04 -28.46 8.83
CA THR A 221 1.05 -28.91 7.95
C THR A 221 1.95 -27.73 7.55
N ALA A 222 3.24 -28.00 7.26
CA ALA A 222 4.20 -26.94 6.93
C ALA A 222 3.79 -26.13 5.70
N GLU A 223 3.19 -26.77 4.68
CA GLU A 223 2.72 -26.12 3.46
C GLU A 223 1.60 -25.11 3.72
N ILE A 224 0.59 -25.48 4.53
CA ILE A 224 -0.52 -24.58 4.88
C ILE A 224 -0.03 -23.35 5.66
N ARG A 225 0.99 -23.51 6.52
CA ARG A 225 1.59 -22.36 7.24
C ARG A 225 2.30 -21.40 6.29
N ILE A 226 3.00 -21.93 5.30
CA ILE A 226 3.69 -21.14 4.27
C ILE A 226 2.68 -20.31 3.50
N THR A 227 1.66 -20.95 2.94
CA THR A 227 0.60 -20.28 2.18
C THR A 227 -0.13 -19.24 3.04
N ASP A 228 -0.40 -19.57 4.29
CA ASP A 228 -1.14 -18.68 5.18
C ASP A 228 -0.41 -17.38 5.51
N MET A 229 0.88 -17.47 5.84
CA MET A 229 1.69 -16.30 6.12
C MET A 229 1.75 -15.36 4.91
N PHE A 230 1.89 -15.90 3.69
CA PHE A 230 1.92 -15.06 2.50
C PHE A 230 0.55 -14.47 2.15
N ALA A 231 -0.56 -15.14 2.50
CA ALA A 231 -1.90 -14.57 2.40
C ALA A 231 -2.03 -13.37 3.35
N ARG A 232 -1.65 -13.53 4.62
CA ARG A 232 -1.68 -12.42 5.61
C ARG A 232 -0.76 -11.27 5.20
N ALA A 233 0.44 -11.58 4.70
CA ALA A 233 1.37 -10.57 4.18
C ALA A 233 0.78 -9.78 3.00
N ASN A 234 0.12 -10.46 2.05
CA ASN A 234 -0.54 -9.79 0.92
C ASN A 234 -1.77 -8.98 1.34
N ALA A 235 -2.54 -9.45 2.33
CA ALA A 235 -3.64 -8.69 2.91
C ALA A 235 -3.14 -7.41 3.59
N LEU A 236 -2.07 -7.49 4.38
CA LEU A 236 -1.42 -6.32 4.98
C LEU A 236 -0.90 -5.35 3.92
N ASP A 237 -0.21 -5.85 2.90
CA ASP A 237 0.31 -5.03 1.80
C ASP A 237 -0.82 -4.29 1.05
N LEU A 238 -1.94 -4.96 0.77
CA LEU A 238 -3.09 -4.33 0.12
C LEU A 238 -3.77 -3.29 1.02
N ILE A 239 -4.00 -3.61 2.30
CA ILE A 239 -4.58 -2.65 3.26
C ILE A 239 -3.71 -1.41 3.36
N THR A 240 -2.39 -1.58 3.52
CA THR A 240 -1.46 -0.45 3.62
C THR A 240 -1.38 0.34 2.31
N TYR A 241 -1.41 -0.33 1.16
CA TYR A 241 -1.45 0.34 -0.15
C TYR A 241 -2.65 1.28 -0.26
N VAL A 242 -3.86 0.74 -0.05
CA VAL A 242 -5.10 1.52 -0.15
C VAL A 242 -5.15 2.63 0.90
N TYR A 243 -4.63 2.36 2.11
CA TYR A 243 -4.50 3.36 3.18
C TYR A 243 -3.61 4.54 2.75
N VAL A 244 -2.38 4.27 2.27
CA VAL A 244 -1.44 5.30 1.85
C VAL A 244 -2.00 6.13 0.70
N ARG A 245 -2.60 5.48 -0.30
CA ARG A 245 -3.23 6.17 -1.44
C ARG A 245 -4.39 7.06 -1.00
N SER A 246 -5.24 6.56 -0.10
CA SER A 246 -6.40 7.32 0.40
C SER A 246 -5.96 8.51 1.26
N ILE A 247 -4.92 8.36 2.09
CA ILE A 247 -4.33 9.48 2.83
C ILE A 247 -3.75 10.53 1.89
N SER A 248 -3.00 10.11 0.87
CA SER A 248 -2.41 11.05 -0.08
C SER A 248 -3.50 11.90 -0.76
N VAL A 249 -4.61 11.29 -1.16
CA VAL A 249 -5.78 12.00 -1.71
C VAL A 249 -6.41 12.94 -0.67
N ALA A 250 -6.62 12.48 0.58
CA ALA A 250 -7.16 13.32 1.65
C ALA A 250 -6.26 14.53 1.98
N GLU A 251 -4.94 14.35 2.00
CA GLU A 251 -3.98 15.44 2.21
C GLU A 251 -4.01 16.46 1.06
N GLN A 252 -4.14 15.98 -0.19
CA GLN A 252 -4.33 16.85 -1.36
C GLN A 252 -5.63 17.67 -1.24
N HIS A 253 -6.73 17.04 -0.80
CA HIS A 253 -8.00 17.73 -0.55
C HIS A 253 -7.85 18.82 0.51
N ALA A 254 -7.25 18.49 1.65
CA ALA A 254 -7.01 19.44 2.73
C ALA A 254 -6.11 20.61 2.29
N ALA A 255 -5.07 20.34 1.50
CA ALA A 255 -4.19 21.36 0.94
C ALA A 255 -4.93 22.28 -0.04
N MET A 256 -5.81 21.72 -0.89
CA MET A 256 -6.63 22.50 -1.82
C MET A 256 -7.66 23.37 -1.12
N LEU A 257 -8.38 22.85 -0.12
CA LEU A 257 -9.32 23.63 0.70
C LEU A 257 -8.63 24.81 1.40
N ARG A 258 -7.39 24.61 1.87
CA ARG A 258 -6.57 25.70 2.44
C ARG A 258 -6.18 26.76 1.42
N ARG A 259 -5.99 26.39 0.15
CA ARG A 259 -5.69 27.33 -0.96
C ARG A 259 -6.92 28.10 -1.42
N GLN A 260 -8.08 27.45 -1.57
CA GLN A 260 -9.34 28.11 -1.93
C GLN A 260 -9.76 29.17 -0.90
N LYS A 261 -9.55 28.91 0.40
CA LYS A 261 -9.79 29.94 1.45
C LYS A 261 -8.92 31.19 1.30
N ARG A 262 -7.82 31.12 0.53
CA ARG A 262 -6.89 32.24 0.30
C ARG A 262 -7.12 32.97 -1.03
N ASP A 263 -7.87 32.37 -1.95
CA ASP A 263 -8.00 32.85 -3.34
C ASP A 263 -9.51 32.97 -3.70
N SER A 264 -10.00 34.17 -3.96
CA SER A 264 -11.45 34.46 -4.15
C SER A 264 -12.00 34.10 -5.53
N LYS A 265 -11.23 33.40 -6.36
CA LYS A 265 -11.64 33.01 -7.72
C LYS A 265 -12.36 31.67 -7.68
N GLU A 266 -13.61 31.65 -8.11
CA GLU A 266 -14.39 30.43 -8.35
C GLU A 266 -13.70 29.61 -9.46
N ARG A 267 -12.89 28.64 -9.04
CA ARG A 267 -12.37 27.57 -9.91
C ARG A 267 -13.04 26.28 -9.48
N THR A 268 -13.79 25.66 -10.38
CA THR A 268 -14.32 24.31 -10.20
C THR A 268 -13.14 23.33 -10.22
N THR A 269 -12.68 22.92 -9.04
CA THR A 269 -11.62 21.90 -8.89
C THR A 269 -12.27 20.53 -8.77
N ILE A 270 -11.97 19.65 -9.72
CA ILE A 270 -12.36 18.24 -9.66
C ILE A 270 -11.39 17.53 -8.71
N LEU A 271 -11.91 16.90 -7.67
CA LEU A 271 -11.15 16.20 -6.64
C LEU A 271 -11.10 14.70 -6.93
N LEU A 272 -10.05 14.00 -6.49
CA LEU A 272 -9.98 12.55 -6.62
C LEU A 272 -10.81 11.88 -5.52
N LYS A 273 -11.43 10.75 -5.81
CA LYS A 273 -12.23 9.99 -4.83
C LYS A 273 -11.37 8.90 -4.19
N PRO A 274 -11.09 8.98 -2.86
CA PRO A 274 -10.33 7.93 -2.19
C PRO A 274 -11.16 6.65 -2.03
N LEU A 275 -10.49 5.49 -2.02
CA LEU A 275 -11.13 4.19 -1.79
C LEU A 275 -11.56 3.99 -0.33
N LEU A 276 -10.88 4.65 0.60
CA LEU A 276 -11.24 4.70 2.02
C LEU A 276 -11.64 6.11 2.42
N SER A 277 -12.71 6.22 3.18
CA SER A 277 -13.12 7.49 3.78
C SER A 277 -12.16 7.91 4.89
N GLU A 278 -12.11 9.20 5.22
CA GLU A 278 -11.35 9.70 6.39
C GLU A 278 -11.77 9.01 7.70
N ALA A 279 -13.05 8.66 7.83
CA ALA A 279 -13.57 7.92 8.98
C ALA A 279 -13.00 6.50 9.06
N ASP A 280 -12.86 5.80 7.93
CA ASP A 280 -12.26 4.47 7.89
C ASP A 280 -10.75 4.50 8.18
N LEU A 281 -10.06 5.51 7.65
CA LEU A 281 -8.63 5.73 7.91
C LEU A 281 -8.38 5.98 9.41
N LYS A 282 -9.18 6.86 10.02
CA LYS A 282 -9.12 7.12 11.46
C LYS A 282 -9.41 5.85 12.26
N ARG A 283 -10.43 5.07 11.87
CA ARG A 283 -10.77 3.82 12.57
C ARG A 283 -9.62 2.81 12.49
N LEU A 284 -8.95 2.66 11.34
CA LEU A 284 -7.77 1.78 11.21
C LEU A 284 -6.62 2.17 12.16
N ASP A 285 -6.47 3.46 12.43
CA ASP A 285 -5.51 3.96 13.42
C ASP A 285 -6.00 3.70 14.86
N ASP A 286 -7.26 4.02 15.17
CA ASP A 286 -7.85 3.84 16.49
C ASP A 286 -7.88 2.35 16.93
N ASP A 287 -8.10 1.42 15.98
CA ASP A 287 -8.13 -0.02 16.23
C ASP A 287 -6.71 -0.66 16.37
N ASP A 288 -5.65 0.15 16.25
CA ASP A 288 -4.24 -0.24 16.40
C ASP A 288 -3.83 -1.38 15.44
N ILE A 289 -4.47 -1.49 14.25
CA ILE A 289 -4.28 -2.61 13.32
C ILE A 289 -2.81 -2.76 12.91
N PHE A 290 -2.18 -1.67 12.48
CA PHE A 290 -0.79 -1.68 12.02
C PHE A 290 0.20 -1.94 13.15
N LYS A 291 -0.07 -1.44 14.35
CA LYS A 291 0.76 -1.65 15.54
C LYS A 291 0.71 -3.10 16.03
N LYS A 292 -0.48 -3.71 16.06
CA LYS A 292 -0.66 -5.14 16.37
C LYS A 292 0.04 -6.01 15.34
N ALA A 293 -0.16 -5.73 14.05
CA ALA A 293 0.52 -6.44 12.96
C ALA A 293 2.05 -6.27 13.03
N ALA A 294 2.57 -5.07 13.32
CA ALA A 294 3.99 -4.81 13.49
C ALA A 294 4.61 -5.65 14.61
N LYS A 295 3.93 -5.79 15.75
CA LYS A 295 4.38 -6.66 16.86
C LYS A 295 4.51 -8.12 16.43
N ILE A 296 3.50 -8.64 15.74
CA ILE A 296 3.51 -10.02 15.24
C ILE A 296 4.66 -10.20 14.24
N LEU A 297 4.76 -9.33 13.23
CA LEU A 297 5.84 -9.36 12.23
C LEU A 297 7.24 -9.28 12.87
N TRP A 298 7.41 -8.39 13.86
CA TRP A 298 8.67 -8.24 14.58
C TRP A 298 9.08 -9.49 15.36
N SER A 299 8.14 -10.34 15.77
CA SER A 299 8.46 -11.59 16.47
C SER A 299 9.17 -12.62 15.57
N TYR A 300 8.98 -12.55 14.25
CA TYR A 300 9.57 -13.49 13.29
C TYR A 300 11.07 -13.27 13.03
N LEU A 301 11.58 -12.03 13.05
CA LEU A 301 12.93 -11.68 12.54
C LEU A 301 14.13 -12.28 13.30
N ASP A 302 13.92 -13.06 14.35
CA ASP A 302 14.95 -13.74 15.16
C ASP A 302 14.78 -15.27 15.16
N GLN A 303 13.83 -15.78 14.38
CA GLN A 303 13.47 -17.20 14.35
C GLN A 303 14.08 -17.85 13.10
N SER A 304 15.17 -18.61 13.29
CA SER A 304 15.93 -19.21 12.19
C SER A 304 15.10 -20.19 11.35
N ASP A 305 14.11 -20.85 11.95
CA ASP A 305 13.12 -21.70 11.27
C ASP A 305 12.15 -20.93 10.37
N LYS A 306 12.12 -19.59 10.48
CA LYS A 306 11.23 -18.68 9.74
C LYS A 306 11.98 -17.73 8.81
N ALA A 307 13.26 -18.01 8.55
CA ALA A 307 14.15 -17.18 7.73
C ALA A 307 13.60 -16.88 6.33
N TYR A 308 12.88 -17.81 5.72
CA TYR A 308 12.28 -17.62 4.39
C TYR A 308 11.23 -16.50 4.33
N TYR A 309 10.65 -16.09 5.46
CA TYR A 309 9.74 -14.95 5.52
C TYR A 309 10.44 -13.63 5.75
N HIS A 310 11.71 -13.61 6.17
CA HIS A 310 12.35 -12.41 6.69
C HIS A 310 12.35 -11.26 5.69
N SER A 311 12.58 -11.53 4.39
CA SER A 311 12.55 -10.47 3.37
C SER A 311 11.15 -9.82 3.25
N THR A 312 10.08 -10.63 3.18
CA THR A 312 8.70 -10.12 3.13
C THR A 312 8.34 -9.32 4.39
N ILE A 313 8.72 -9.84 5.56
CA ILE A 313 8.45 -9.22 6.86
C ILE A 313 9.19 -7.89 6.99
N ALA A 314 10.47 -7.88 6.63
CA ALA A 314 11.30 -6.71 6.70
C ALA A 314 10.74 -5.61 5.76
N ARG A 315 10.30 -5.97 4.55
CA ARG A 315 9.62 -5.02 3.63
C ARG A 315 8.34 -4.43 4.24
N LEU A 316 7.48 -5.27 4.82
CA LEU A 316 6.24 -4.82 5.46
C LEU A 316 6.48 -3.90 6.66
N LEU A 317 7.51 -4.18 7.48
CA LEU A 317 7.87 -3.32 8.60
C LEU A 317 8.38 -1.95 8.14
N CYS A 318 9.21 -1.89 7.09
CA CYS A 318 9.62 -0.63 6.47
C CYS A 318 8.44 0.15 5.89
N LEU A 319 7.50 -0.57 5.28
CA LEU A 319 6.27 0.01 4.76
C LEU A 319 5.40 0.60 5.89
N PHE A 320 5.19 -0.12 6.98
CA PHE A 320 4.42 0.37 8.13
C PHE A 320 5.10 1.56 8.81
N HIS A 321 6.44 1.56 8.87
CA HIS A 321 7.21 2.70 9.34
C HIS A 321 7.00 3.95 8.47
N SER A 322 6.89 3.76 7.16
CA SER A 322 6.80 4.83 6.17
C SER A 322 5.36 5.27 5.84
N ARG A 323 4.33 4.55 6.33
CA ARG A 323 2.92 4.75 5.96
C ARG A 323 2.39 6.18 6.15
N LYS A 324 2.96 6.92 7.11
CA LYS A 324 2.69 8.34 7.38
C LYS A 324 4.00 9.13 7.29
N PRO A 325 4.38 9.62 6.10
CA PRO A 325 5.65 10.31 5.89
C PRO A 325 5.77 11.63 6.66
N SER A 326 4.63 12.29 6.94
CA SER A 326 4.56 13.57 7.64
C SER A 326 4.78 13.45 9.16
N GLU A 327 4.58 12.27 9.74
CA GLU A 327 4.82 12.05 11.17
C GLU A 327 6.32 11.85 11.44
N PRO A 328 6.87 12.29 12.59
CA PRO A 328 8.30 12.15 12.88
C PRO A 328 8.71 10.73 13.28
N SER A 329 7.80 9.92 13.83
CA SER A 329 8.04 8.52 14.21
C SER A 329 6.85 7.66 13.79
N SER A 330 6.83 6.39 14.18
CA SER A 330 5.79 5.43 13.79
C SER A 330 5.69 4.33 14.86
N ASP A 331 4.58 3.60 14.88
CA ASP A 331 4.40 2.43 15.75
C ASP A 331 5.53 1.40 15.65
N VAL A 332 6.10 1.21 14.45
CA VAL A 332 7.22 0.28 14.21
C VAL A 332 8.49 0.76 14.89
N GLU A 333 8.86 2.02 14.67
CA GLU A 333 10.05 2.62 15.29
C GLU A 333 9.89 2.69 16.81
N ASP A 334 8.71 3.04 17.31
CA ASP A 334 8.41 3.04 18.74
C ASP A 334 8.54 1.65 19.36
N LEU A 335 8.04 0.61 18.68
CA LEU A 335 8.21 -0.79 19.09
C LEU A 335 9.69 -1.19 19.17
N ILE A 336 10.48 -0.86 18.14
CA ILE A 336 11.90 -1.22 18.08
C ILE A 336 12.68 -0.48 19.17
N VAL A 337 12.45 0.83 19.31
CA VAL A 337 13.07 1.66 20.37
C VAL A 337 12.71 1.12 21.74
N SER A 338 11.44 0.83 22.01
CA SER A 338 10.99 0.27 23.28
C SER A 338 11.69 -1.03 23.63
N ASN A 339 11.92 -1.92 22.66
CA ASN A 339 12.61 -3.18 22.91
C ASN A 339 14.13 -2.96 23.10
N LEU A 340 14.76 -2.08 22.32
CA LEU A 340 16.17 -1.74 22.45
C LEU A 340 16.49 -1.08 23.79
N THR A 341 15.62 -0.23 24.31
CA THR A 341 15.79 0.46 25.60
C THR A 341 15.23 -0.34 26.78
N SER A 342 14.84 -1.61 26.58
CA SER A 342 14.31 -2.45 27.65
C SER A 342 15.38 -2.71 28.72
N THR A 343 14.94 -2.80 29.98
CA THR A 343 15.77 -3.28 31.09
C THR A 343 16.08 -4.78 30.97
N ASN A 344 15.28 -5.52 30.20
CA ASN A 344 15.56 -6.92 29.91
C ASN A 344 16.66 -7.03 28.85
N ARG A 345 17.84 -7.49 29.27
CA ARG A 345 19.03 -7.67 28.44
C ARG A 345 18.77 -8.57 27.23
N GLU A 346 18.05 -9.68 27.40
CA GLU A 346 17.76 -10.61 26.32
C GLU A 346 16.87 -9.96 25.24
N LEU A 347 15.85 -9.21 25.69
CA LEU A 347 14.95 -8.50 24.78
C LEU A 347 15.69 -7.39 24.01
N SER A 348 16.56 -6.64 24.69
CA SER A 348 17.36 -5.58 24.06
C SER A 348 18.37 -6.16 23.05
N CYS A 349 19.11 -7.22 23.42
CA CYS A 349 20.03 -7.90 22.51
C CYS A 349 19.30 -8.51 21.30
N SER A 350 18.16 -9.16 21.51
CA SER A 350 17.33 -9.70 20.43
C SER A 350 16.84 -8.57 19.50
N ALA A 351 16.40 -7.44 20.06
CA ALA A 351 15.97 -6.30 19.26
C ALA A 351 17.09 -5.72 18.38
N ALA A 352 18.31 -5.65 18.90
CA ALA A 352 19.47 -5.21 18.11
C ALA A 352 19.79 -6.19 16.96
N LYS A 353 19.71 -7.51 17.22
CA LYS A 353 19.89 -8.56 16.18
C LYS A 353 18.81 -8.46 15.10
N LYS A 354 17.53 -8.37 15.52
CA LYS A 354 16.38 -8.21 14.60
C LYS A 354 16.48 -6.95 13.76
N PHE A 355 16.89 -5.83 14.36
CA PHE A 355 17.06 -4.58 13.62
C PHE A 355 18.19 -4.68 12.60
N ARG A 356 19.32 -5.29 12.96
CA ARG A 356 20.39 -5.58 12.00
C ARG A 356 19.85 -6.37 10.80
N THR A 357 19.09 -7.43 11.04
CA THR A 357 18.45 -8.21 9.96
C THR A 357 17.49 -7.36 9.12
N LEU A 358 16.64 -6.55 9.76
CA LEU A 358 15.71 -5.64 9.08
C LEU A 358 16.45 -4.64 8.18
N TRP A 359 17.53 -4.04 8.69
CA TRP A 359 18.38 -3.10 7.95
C TRP A 359 19.03 -3.78 6.75
N MET A 360 19.64 -4.94 6.96
CA MET A 360 20.35 -5.67 5.90
C MET A 360 19.43 -6.17 4.79
N LEU A 361 18.14 -6.42 5.09
CA LEU A 361 17.16 -6.85 4.09
C LEU A 361 16.47 -5.69 3.35
N ASN A 362 16.45 -4.48 3.92
CA ASN A 362 15.91 -3.27 3.29
C ASN A 362 16.98 -2.19 3.21
N ARG A 363 18.17 -2.56 2.72
CA ARG A 363 19.29 -1.62 2.68
C ARG A 363 18.85 -0.31 2.02
N PRO A 364 19.16 0.84 2.63
CA PRO A 364 18.68 2.11 2.14
C PRO A 364 19.36 2.47 0.81
N SER A 365 18.67 2.20 -0.29
CA SER A 365 18.99 2.80 -1.58
C SER A 365 18.31 4.16 -1.66
N ALA A 366 19.06 5.23 -1.95
CA ALA A 366 18.58 6.61 -1.95
C ALA A 366 17.46 6.92 -2.96
N ALA A 367 17.04 5.93 -3.76
CA ALA A 367 16.02 6.06 -4.81
C ALA A 367 14.94 4.96 -4.78
N GLU A 368 14.88 4.10 -3.75
CA GLU A 368 13.89 3.03 -3.71
C GLU A 368 12.55 3.52 -3.15
N GLU A 369 11.60 3.73 -4.05
CA GLU A 369 10.20 3.97 -3.72
C GLU A 369 9.55 2.66 -3.25
N LEU A 370 8.91 2.69 -2.08
CA LEU A 370 8.16 1.54 -1.55
C LEU A 370 6.88 1.31 -2.35
N TYR A 371 6.21 2.42 -2.68
CA TYR A 371 5.12 2.54 -3.64
C TYR A 371 5.36 3.81 -4.46
N LEU A 372 4.71 3.95 -5.61
CA LEU A 372 4.80 5.16 -6.42
C LEU A 372 4.50 6.41 -5.57
N GLY A 373 5.48 7.29 -5.42
CA GLY A 373 5.37 8.50 -4.59
C GLY A 373 5.48 8.30 -3.07
N LEU A 374 5.82 7.10 -2.58
CA LEU A 374 6.11 6.80 -1.18
C LEU A 374 7.57 6.37 -1.01
N SER A 375 8.40 7.25 -0.46
CA SER A 375 9.79 6.93 -0.12
C SER A 375 9.90 6.26 1.25
N SER A 376 10.96 5.46 1.43
CA SER A 376 11.26 4.86 2.74
C SER A 376 11.66 5.92 3.76
N LYS A 377 10.97 5.92 4.89
CA LYS A 377 11.28 6.76 6.05
C LYS A 377 12.54 6.23 6.76
N PRO A 378 13.44 7.12 7.23
CA PRO A 378 14.63 6.70 7.97
C PRO A 378 14.32 6.33 9.42
N PHE A 379 14.90 5.24 9.91
CA PHE A 379 14.85 4.81 11.32
C PHE A 379 15.78 5.62 12.23
N ASN A 380 15.57 6.94 12.26
CA ASN A 380 16.41 7.92 12.94
C ASN A 380 16.72 7.57 14.40
N ARG A 381 15.69 7.24 15.19
CA ARG A 381 15.84 6.99 16.64
C ARG A 381 16.60 5.70 16.91
N VAL A 382 16.32 4.66 16.11
CA VAL A 382 16.98 3.37 16.25
C VAL A 382 18.46 3.47 15.91
N VAL A 383 18.79 4.11 14.79
CA VAL A 383 20.18 4.35 14.37
C VAL A 383 20.94 5.16 15.41
N MET A 384 20.33 6.21 15.98
CA MET A 384 20.94 6.98 17.07
C MET A 384 21.24 6.13 18.31
N LEU A 385 20.35 5.21 18.70
CA LEU A 385 20.58 4.33 19.84
C LEU A 385 21.75 3.37 19.61
N LEU A 386 21.84 2.75 18.43
CA LEU A 386 22.93 1.84 18.09
C LEU A 386 24.28 2.55 18.04
N LEU A 387 24.33 3.75 17.46
CA LEU A 387 25.53 4.60 17.50
C LEU A 387 25.86 5.04 18.93
N GLY A 388 24.85 5.33 19.75
CA GLY A 388 24.99 5.60 21.18
C GLY A 388 25.70 4.46 21.91
N PHE A 389 25.28 3.21 21.69
CA PHE A 389 25.90 2.02 22.27
C PHE A 389 27.36 1.84 21.85
N LEU A 390 27.74 2.30 20.66
CA LEU A 390 29.13 2.31 20.20
C LEU A 390 29.98 3.38 20.88
N SER A 391 29.42 4.58 21.02
CA SER A 391 30.10 5.76 21.56
C SER A 391 30.25 5.77 23.09
N ASP A 392 29.44 4.96 23.79
CA ASP A 392 29.48 4.91 25.25
C ASP A 392 30.65 4.04 25.72
N ASP A 393 31.68 4.68 26.26
CA ASP A 393 32.86 4.05 26.85
C ASP A 393 32.68 3.74 28.35
N THR A 394 31.55 4.14 28.96
CA THR A 394 31.23 3.90 30.38
C THR A 394 30.48 2.59 30.62
N ILE A 395 30.29 1.79 29.56
CA ILE A 395 29.53 0.54 29.57
C ILE A 395 30.22 -0.51 30.46
N GLY A 396 29.56 -0.89 31.57
CA GLY A 396 29.90 -2.09 32.33
C GLY A 396 29.66 -3.39 31.54
N TYR A 397 30.12 -4.52 32.08
CA TYR A 397 30.01 -5.87 31.46
C TYR A 397 28.62 -6.22 30.90
N ASP A 398 27.54 -5.65 31.45
CA ASP A 398 26.15 -5.96 31.08
C ASP A 398 25.72 -5.49 29.68
N LYS A 399 26.40 -4.51 29.06
CA LYS A 399 26.06 -4.05 27.69
C LYS A 399 27.15 -4.32 26.65
N THR A 400 28.15 -5.14 26.97
CA THR A 400 29.20 -5.53 26.01
C THR A 400 28.63 -6.29 24.81
N GLU A 401 27.62 -7.15 25.02
CA GLU A 401 26.95 -7.86 23.92
C GLU A 401 26.23 -6.90 22.96
N LEU A 402 25.54 -5.89 23.49
CA LEU A 402 24.88 -4.85 22.69
C LEU A 402 25.88 -4.00 21.89
N LYS A 403 27.00 -3.62 22.52
CA LYS A 403 28.10 -2.91 21.84
C LYS A 403 28.66 -3.75 20.69
N ASN A 404 28.84 -5.06 20.89
CA ASN A 404 29.31 -5.97 19.86
C ASN A 404 28.31 -6.10 18.70
N ILE A 405 27.01 -6.29 18.97
CA ILE A 405 25.97 -6.39 17.93
C ILE A 405 25.89 -5.08 17.13
N SER A 406 25.94 -3.94 17.83
CA SER A 406 25.95 -2.61 17.20
C SER A 406 27.21 -2.41 16.35
N GLY A 407 28.35 -2.94 16.79
CA GLY A 407 29.62 -2.93 16.05
C GLY A 407 29.55 -3.76 14.78
N CYS A 408 28.96 -4.95 14.85
CA CYS A 408 28.71 -5.78 13.68
C CYS A 408 27.76 -5.09 12.69
N TRP A 409 26.65 -4.52 13.16
CA TRP A 409 25.73 -3.75 12.32
C TRP A 409 26.45 -2.58 11.63
N PHE A 410 27.23 -1.79 12.38
CA PHE A 410 27.96 -0.65 11.81
C PHE A 410 29.03 -1.09 10.81
N ASN A 411 29.71 -2.20 11.06
CA ASN A 411 30.66 -2.79 10.12
C ASN A 411 29.96 -3.27 8.84
N ASP A 412 28.79 -3.90 8.93
CA ASP A 412 28.00 -4.25 7.75
C ASP A 412 27.61 -3.01 6.94
N CYS A 413 27.17 -1.93 7.61
CA CYS A 413 26.87 -0.64 6.97
C CYS A 413 28.09 -0.09 6.23
N ALA A 414 29.29 -0.22 6.81
CA ALA A 414 30.54 0.21 6.17
C ALA A 414 30.89 -0.66 4.95
N GLN A 415 30.72 -1.98 5.05
CA GLN A 415 30.99 -2.92 3.95
C GLN A 415 30.03 -2.75 2.76
N HIS A 416 28.82 -2.27 3.02
CA HIS A 416 27.77 -2.13 2.00
C HIS A 416 27.52 -0.69 1.54
N SER A 417 28.38 0.26 1.91
CA SER A 417 28.29 1.67 1.52
C SER A 417 27.05 2.41 2.03
N ASP A 418 26.54 2.03 3.21
CA ASP A 418 25.38 2.68 3.85
C ASP A 418 25.77 3.92 4.66
N LEU A 419 27.08 4.13 4.93
CA LEU A 419 27.57 5.26 5.74
C LEU A 419 27.15 6.65 5.22
N PRO A 420 27.18 6.95 3.90
CA PRO A 420 26.69 8.23 3.39
C PRO A 420 25.22 8.47 3.72
N TYR A 421 24.38 7.42 3.68
CA TYR A 421 22.98 7.52 4.06
C TYR A 421 22.81 7.82 5.55
N ILE A 422 23.56 7.15 6.42
CA ILE A 422 23.55 7.42 7.86
C ILE A 422 23.99 8.87 8.15
N LEU A 423 25.03 9.36 7.47
CA LEU A 423 25.47 10.76 7.59
C LEU A 423 24.39 11.73 7.10
N GLN A 424 23.68 11.41 6.01
CA GLN A 424 22.56 12.20 5.51
C GLN A 424 21.40 12.24 6.51
N MET A 425 21.08 11.13 7.18
CA MET A 425 20.10 11.11 8.28
C MET A 425 20.50 12.09 9.39
N TRP A 426 21.77 12.05 9.82
CA TRP A 426 22.28 12.98 10.83
C TRP A 426 22.24 14.43 10.38
N ALA A 427 22.66 14.72 9.16
CA ALA A 427 22.62 16.07 8.61
C ALA A 427 21.19 16.62 8.57
N THR A 428 20.23 15.84 8.06
CA THR A 428 18.82 16.25 8.02
C THR A 428 18.24 16.45 9.42
N MET A 429 18.57 15.56 10.37
CA MET A 429 18.17 15.71 11.76
C MET A 429 18.78 16.97 12.40
N LEU A 430 20.07 17.25 12.22
CA LEU A 430 20.75 18.42 12.82
C LEU A 430 20.33 19.74 12.19
N LEU A 431 19.95 19.73 10.91
CA LEU A 431 19.45 20.91 10.19
C LEU A 431 18.00 21.25 10.55
N ASN A 432 17.27 20.36 11.23
CA ASN A 432 15.92 20.67 11.69
C ASN A 432 15.96 21.84 12.72
N PRO A 433 15.13 22.88 12.59
CA PRO A 433 15.12 24.03 13.50
C PRO A 433 14.95 23.67 14.98
N SER A 434 14.22 22.60 15.27
CA SER A 434 13.96 22.15 16.64
C SER A 434 15.21 21.54 17.29
N THR A 435 15.95 20.70 16.56
CA THR A 435 17.17 20.02 17.03
C THR A 435 18.38 20.96 16.99
N SER A 436 18.51 21.80 15.95
CA SER A 436 19.57 22.82 15.85
C SER A 436 19.51 23.80 17.02
N ARG A 437 18.32 24.27 17.40
CA ARG A 437 18.13 25.15 18.56
C ARG A 437 18.57 24.49 19.87
N VAL A 438 18.17 23.24 20.09
CA VAL A 438 18.58 22.47 21.29
C VAL A 438 20.09 22.20 21.29
N SER A 439 20.67 21.88 20.14
CA SER A 439 22.12 21.64 19.99
C SER A 439 22.94 22.90 20.28
N ILE A 440 22.52 24.06 19.77
CA ILE A 440 23.14 25.36 20.07
C ILE A 440 23.01 25.68 21.56
N GLN A 441 21.84 25.44 22.16
CA GLN A 441 21.63 25.66 23.60
C GLN A 441 22.52 24.75 24.45
N TYR A 442 22.62 23.46 24.10
CA TYR A 442 23.49 22.52 24.79
C TYR A 442 24.97 22.91 24.68
N LEU A 443 25.45 23.23 23.47
CA LEU A 443 26.83 23.71 23.25
C LEU A 443 27.11 25.01 24.01
N ASN A 444 26.13 25.93 24.07
CA ASN A 444 26.25 27.16 24.85
C ASN A 444 26.29 26.88 26.37
N MET A 445 25.47 25.97 26.88
CA MET A 445 25.53 25.52 28.28
C MET A 445 26.86 24.83 28.60
N HIS A 446 27.33 23.92 27.74
CA HIS A 446 28.61 23.24 27.91
C HIS A 446 29.79 24.23 27.88
N ARG A 447 29.75 25.23 26.99
CA ARG A 447 30.73 26.33 26.99
C ARG A 447 30.69 27.16 28.27
N ARG A 448 29.51 27.41 28.85
CA ARG A 448 29.37 28.13 30.13
C ARG A 448 29.93 27.31 31.29
N LEU A 449 29.57 26.02 31.39
CA LEU A 449 30.08 25.10 32.41
C LEU A 449 31.60 24.93 32.33
N ASN A 450 32.16 24.84 31.11
CA ASN A 450 33.62 24.78 30.94
C ASN A 450 34.31 26.11 31.27
N LYS A 451 33.65 27.26 31.06
CA LYS A 451 34.17 28.55 31.54
C LYS A 451 34.13 28.64 33.07
N GLU A 452 33.04 28.21 33.72
CA GLU A 452 32.92 28.20 35.18
C GLU A 452 33.92 27.25 35.85
N LYS A 453 34.22 26.09 35.25
CA LYS A 453 35.31 25.20 35.73
C LYS A 453 36.69 25.84 35.68
N VAL A 454 36.94 26.78 34.75
CA VAL A 454 38.19 27.54 34.69
C VAL A 454 38.27 28.60 35.81
N TYR A 455 37.12 29.10 36.30
CA TYR A 455 37.07 30.05 37.41
C TYR A 455 37.11 29.40 38.81
N ILE A 456 36.97 28.07 38.92
CA ILE A 456 37.08 27.34 40.21
C ILE A 456 38.53 26.89 40.50
N PHE A 457 39.46 27.09 39.55
CA PHE A 457 40.89 26.82 39.71
C PHE A 457 41.77 28.08 39.78
N TYR A 458 41.20 29.23 40.15
CA TYR A 458 41.95 30.45 40.48
C TYR A 458 41.70 30.91 41.91
#